data_AF-G9K419-F1
#
_entry.id   AF-G9K419-F1
#
_cell.length_a   1.000
_cell.length_b   1.000
_cell.length_c   1.000
_cell.angle_alpha   90.00
_cell.angle_beta   90.00
_cell.angle_gamma   90.00
#
_symmetry.space_group_name_H-M   'P 1'
#
loop_
_entity.id
_entity.type
_entity.pdbx_description
1 polymer ?
#
loop_
_entity_poly.entity_id
_entity_poly.type
_entity_poly.pdbx_seq_one_letter_code
_entity_poly.pdbx_strand_id
1 'polypeptide(L)'
;GTAPWTSQAYNALTLVVTSCKNFKVRIRSATALSIPSKREHYGSVDQYAQIWNALVTALQKSEDTTDFLEFKYCASLRTQICQALIHLLSLASASDLPCIRETLELNGDMVQSFILQFLKSGAEGEDPGAPHSSHERGQLVRRALEHVSSIQALTGDTARRAIMGFLEDILAIYFDSSGSQVAIPELT
;
A
#
# COMPACT_ATOMS: atom_id res chain seq x y z
N GLY A 1 -0.69 15.98 10.82
CA GLY A 1 0.23 16.39 11.89
C GLY A 1 -0.51 17.32 12.80
N THR A 2 0.15 17.86 13.82
CA THR A 2 -0.52 18.80 14.75
C THR A 2 -0.49 20.24 14.25
N ALA A 3 0.37 20.55 13.27
CA ALA A 3 0.44 21.89 12.70
C ALA A 3 -0.80 22.19 11.81
N PRO A 4 -1.39 23.39 11.90
CA PRO A 4 -2.66 23.74 11.21
C PRO A 4 -2.63 23.58 9.69
N TRP A 5 -1.46 23.75 9.06
CA TRP A 5 -1.29 23.61 7.61
C TRP A 5 -1.26 22.15 7.13
N THR A 6 -1.03 21.18 8.02
CA THR A 6 -0.84 19.78 7.60
C THR A 6 -2.10 19.17 7.00
N SER A 7 -3.29 19.51 7.50
CA SER A 7 -4.55 19.05 6.91
C SER A 7 -4.73 19.57 5.49
N GLN A 8 -4.40 20.84 5.24
CA GLN A 8 -4.47 21.41 3.88
C GLN A 8 -3.47 20.71 2.94
N ALA A 9 -2.26 20.42 3.43
CA ALA A 9 -1.25 19.69 2.65
C ALA A 9 -1.72 18.27 2.30
N TYR A 10 -2.29 17.52 3.25
CA TYR A 10 -2.83 16.19 2.97
C TYR A 10 -4.03 16.22 2.03
N ASN A 11 -4.92 17.20 2.15
CA ASN A 11 -6.03 17.38 1.21
C ASN A 11 -5.54 17.67 -0.21
N ALA A 12 -4.50 18.49 -0.36
CA ALA A 12 -3.89 18.73 -1.67
C ALA A 12 -3.24 17.47 -2.24
N LEU A 13 -2.47 16.73 -1.43
CA LEU A 13 -1.80 15.51 -1.87
C LEU A 13 -2.79 14.40 -2.26
N THR A 14 -3.86 14.22 -1.47
CA THR A 14 -4.91 13.24 -1.75
C THR A 14 -5.67 13.58 -3.04
N LEU A 15 -5.98 14.86 -3.28
CA LEU A 15 -6.59 15.29 -4.55
C LEU A 15 -5.67 15.03 -5.75
N VAL A 16 -4.39 15.33 -5.60
CA VAL A 16 -3.41 15.16 -6.69
C VAL A 16 -3.22 13.68 -7.03
N VAL A 17 -3.07 12.80 -6.03
CA VAL A 17 -2.85 11.36 -6.28
C VAL A 17 -4.06 10.71 -6.95
N THR A 18 -5.28 11.18 -6.66
CA THR A 18 -6.52 10.61 -7.24
C THR A 18 -6.88 11.15 -8.62
N SER A 19 -6.57 12.43 -8.91
CA SER A 19 -7.23 13.16 -10.00
C SER A 19 -6.29 13.90 -10.95
N CYS A 20 -4.99 13.99 -10.66
CA CYS A 20 -4.06 14.67 -11.56
C CYS A 20 -3.82 13.83 -12.82
N LYS A 21 -3.88 14.43 -14.02
CA LYS A 21 -3.60 13.72 -15.28
C LYS A 21 -2.14 13.27 -15.40
N ASN A 22 -1.21 13.99 -14.76
CA ASN A 22 0.20 13.70 -14.87
C ASN A 22 0.64 12.61 -13.88
N PHE A 23 0.96 11.41 -14.37
CA PHE A 23 1.37 10.29 -13.54
C PHE A 23 2.59 10.58 -12.66
N LYS A 24 3.57 11.35 -13.15
CA LYS A 24 4.76 11.72 -12.35
C LYS A 24 4.39 12.58 -11.14
N VAL A 25 3.41 13.46 -11.30
CA VAL A 25 2.87 14.28 -10.20
C VAL A 25 2.08 13.41 -9.21
N ARG A 26 1.29 12.44 -9.70
CA ARG A 26 0.62 11.44 -8.84
C ARG A 26 1.64 10.61 -8.04
N ILE A 27 2.71 10.13 -8.68
CA ILE A 27 3.81 9.36 -8.07
C ILE A 27 4.45 10.15 -6.91
N ARG A 28 4.78 11.42 -7.14
CA ARG A 28 5.38 12.28 -6.10
C ARG A 28 4.42 12.50 -4.93
N SER A 29 3.12 12.59 -5.20
CA SER A 29 2.11 12.73 -4.15
C SER A 29 1.95 11.44 -3.34
N ALA A 30 1.88 10.28 -3.98
CA ALA A 30 1.87 8.98 -3.29
C ALA A 30 3.11 8.79 -2.41
N THR A 31 4.29 9.16 -2.94
CA THR A 31 5.56 9.13 -2.19
C THR A 31 5.51 10.07 -0.99
N ALA A 32 5.02 11.31 -1.16
CA ALA A 32 4.91 12.26 -0.05
C ALA A 32 3.95 11.78 1.05
N LEU A 33 2.88 11.07 0.67
CA LEU A 33 1.94 10.46 1.61
C LEU A 33 2.56 9.32 2.44
N SER A 34 3.68 8.72 2.02
CA SER A 34 4.39 7.69 2.78
C SER A 34 5.64 8.17 3.53
N ILE A 35 5.96 9.47 3.49
CA ILE A 35 7.10 10.04 4.22
C ILE A 35 6.92 10.04 5.75
N PRO A 36 5.75 10.42 6.32
CA PRO A 36 5.61 10.50 7.77
C PRO A 36 5.81 9.14 8.45
N SER A 37 6.76 9.07 9.38
CA SER A 37 7.17 7.82 10.03
C SER A 37 6.40 7.46 11.30
N LYS A 38 5.42 8.28 11.70
CA LYS A 38 4.62 8.06 12.90
C LYS A 38 3.15 8.36 12.66
N ARG A 39 2.26 7.65 13.35
CA ARG A 39 0.81 7.77 13.18
C ARG A 39 0.30 9.18 13.43
N GLU A 40 0.78 9.85 14.47
CA GLU A 40 0.37 11.20 14.87
C GLU A 40 0.72 12.26 13.82
N HIS A 41 1.71 12.01 12.97
CA HIS A 41 2.08 12.93 11.91
C HIS A 41 1.04 13.00 10.80
N TYR A 42 0.14 12.02 10.68
CA TYR A 42 -0.96 12.04 9.73
C TYR A 42 -2.19 12.84 10.21
N GLY A 43 -2.23 13.24 11.49
CA GLY A 43 -3.36 14.00 12.05
C GLY A 43 -4.46 13.10 12.61
N SER A 44 -5.71 13.57 12.53
CA SER A 44 -6.88 12.89 13.10
C SER A 44 -7.13 11.52 12.47
N VAL A 45 -8.05 10.75 13.07
CA VAL A 45 -8.56 9.50 12.50
C VAL A 45 -9.21 9.77 11.13
N ASP A 46 -10.01 10.82 11.02
CA ASP A 46 -10.66 11.19 9.74
C ASP A 46 -9.66 11.55 8.64
N GLN A 47 -8.61 12.31 8.97
CA GLN A 47 -7.58 12.65 7.99
C GLN A 47 -6.83 11.40 7.51
N TYR A 48 -6.57 10.46 8.42
CA TYR A 48 -5.92 9.18 8.11
C TYR A 48 -6.79 8.32 7.19
N ALA A 49 -8.08 8.19 7.54
CA ALA A 49 -9.09 7.53 6.72
C ALA A 49 -9.18 8.13 5.32
N GLN A 50 -9.19 9.47 5.21
CA GLN A 50 -9.19 10.17 3.92
C GLN A 50 -7.95 9.84 3.07
N ILE A 51 -6.76 9.80 3.67
CA ILE A 51 -5.52 9.44 2.97
C ILE A 51 -5.56 7.99 2.50
N TRP A 52 -5.97 7.07 3.37
CA TRP A 52 -6.14 5.65 3.04
C TRP A 52 -7.11 5.46 1.86
N ASN A 53 -8.30 6.04 1.95
CA ASN A 53 -9.32 5.94 0.90
C ASN A 53 -8.85 6.57 -0.42
N ALA A 54 -8.20 7.73 -0.37
CA ALA A 54 -7.65 8.37 -1.56
C ALA A 54 -6.61 7.49 -2.26
N LEU A 55 -5.76 6.78 -1.51
CA LEU A 55 -4.79 5.85 -2.08
C LEU A 55 -5.48 4.63 -2.73
N VAL A 56 -6.49 4.03 -2.08
CA VAL A 56 -7.26 2.93 -2.66
C VAL A 56 -8.00 3.38 -3.94
N THR A 57 -8.62 4.56 -3.93
CA THR A 57 -9.24 5.15 -5.13
C THR A 57 -8.22 5.46 -6.22
N ALA A 58 -7.03 5.95 -5.86
CA ALA A 58 -5.98 6.20 -6.84
C ALA A 58 -5.46 4.89 -7.47
N LEU A 59 -5.45 3.79 -6.70
CA LEU A 59 -5.09 2.46 -7.16
C LEU A 59 -6.11 1.93 -8.18
N GLN A 60 -7.40 2.09 -7.92
CA GLN A 60 -8.48 1.78 -8.86
C GLN A 60 -8.31 2.52 -10.20
N LYS A 61 -8.01 3.81 -10.13
CA LYS A 61 -7.84 4.69 -11.30
C LYS A 61 -6.43 4.64 -11.90
N SER A 62 -5.67 3.59 -11.62
CA SER A 62 -4.30 3.45 -12.14
C SER A 62 -4.25 2.70 -13.48
N GLU A 63 -5.36 2.11 -13.91
CA GLU A 63 -5.48 1.34 -15.16
C GLU A 63 -5.96 2.19 -16.36
N ASP A 64 -6.31 3.46 -16.14
CA ASP A 64 -6.90 4.36 -17.15
C ASP A 64 -5.85 4.99 -18.10
N THR A 65 -5.00 4.21 -18.77
CA THR A 65 -4.26 4.74 -19.94
C THR A 65 -4.10 3.73 -21.07
N THR A 66 -4.27 4.24 -22.29
CA THR A 66 -4.06 3.51 -23.55
C THR A 66 -2.71 3.85 -24.20
N ASP A 67 -1.91 4.73 -23.59
CA ASP A 67 -0.60 5.14 -24.10
C ASP A 67 0.51 4.24 -23.54
N PHE A 68 1.26 3.60 -24.44
CA PHE A 68 2.40 2.74 -24.12
C PHE A 68 3.49 3.47 -23.32
N LEU A 69 3.74 4.76 -23.60
CA LEU A 69 4.74 5.55 -22.87
C LEU A 69 4.28 5.86 -21.43
N GLU A 70 2.97 5.86 -21.19
CA GLU A 70 2.38 6.06 -19.87
C GLU A 70 2.32 4.77 -19.05
N PHE A 71 2.34 3.60 -19.69
CA PHE A 71 2.27 2.30 -19.02
C PHE A 71 3.35 2.13 -17.92
N LYS A 72 4.59 2.53 -18.18
CA LYS A 72 5.68 2.49 -17.19
C LYS A 72 5.42 3.40 -15.98
N TYR A 73 4.76 4.54 -16.20
CA TYR A 73 4.40 5.47 -15.14
C TYR A 73 3.19 4.96 -14.35
N CYS A 74 2.25 4.26 -14.98
CA CYS A 74 1.17 3.56 -14.27
C CYS A 74 1.73 2.45 -13.37
N ALA A 75 2.63 1.61 -13.87
CA ALA A 75 3.32 0.62 -13.06
C ALA A 75 4.05 1.25 -11.86
N SER A 76 4.81 2.33 -12.11
CA SER A 76 5.51 3.07 -11.05
C SER A 76 4.55 3.68 -10.03
N LEU A 77 3.42 4.23 -10.48
CA LEU A 77 2.38 4.77 -9.60
C LEU A 77 1.79 3.68 -8.71
N ARG A 78 1.43 2.52 -9.26
CA ARG A 78 0.90 1.39 -8.50
C ARG A 78 1.88 0.92 -7.42
N THR A 79 3.16 0.81 -7.77
CA THR A 79 4.23 0.47 -6.81
C THR A 79 4.24 1.45 -5.63
N GLN A 80 4.21 2.76 -5.91
CA GLN A 80 4.23 3.75 -4.84
C GLN A 80 2.94 3.78 -4.01
N ILE A 81 1.78 3.54 -4.62
CA ILE A 81 0.52 3.44 -3.89
C ILE A 81 0.50 2.19 -3.00
N CYS A 82 0.92 1.02 -3.50
CA CYS A 82 1.03 -0.19 -2.70
C CYS A 82 1.98 0.01 -1.52
N GLN A 83 3.15 0.62 -1.75
CA GLN A 83 4.09 0.95 -0.67
C GLN A 83 3.47 1.90 0.36
N ALA A 84 2.73 2.93 -0.08
CA ALA A 84 2.06 3.86 0.83
C ALA A 84 0.95 3.18 1.65
N LEU A 85 0.15 2.29 1.06
CA LEU A 85 -0.87 1.52 1.77
C LEU A 85 -0.23 0.60 2.82
N ILE A 86 0.81 -0.17 2.45
CA ILE A 86 1.51 -1.06 3.40
C ILE A 86 2.16 -0.24 4.53
N HIS A 87 2.74 0.92 4.19
CA HIS A 87 3.30 1.84 5.17
C HIS A 87 2.25 2.35 6.17
N LEU A 88 1.07 2.77 5.69
CA LEU A 88 -0.03 3.15 6.56
C LEU A 88 -0.48 1.97 7.45
N LEU A 89 -0.59 0.76 6.91
CA LEU A 89 -0.90 -0.41 7.76
C LEU A 89 0.13 -0.61 8.87
N SER A 90 1.42 -0.37 8.60
CA SER A 90 2.51 -0.46 9.58
C SER A 90 2.53 0.64 10.65
N LEU A 91 1.67 1.66 10.53
CA LEU A 91 1.55 2.76 11.48
C LEU A 91 0.14 2.87 12.09
N ALA A 92 -0.83 2.06 11.64
CA ALA A 92 -2.21 2.19 12.05
C ALA A 92 -2.37 2.06 13.58
N SER A 93 -3.30 2.83 14.14
CA SER A 93 -3.75 2.70 15.52
C SER A 93 -5.08 1.95 15.58
N ALA A 94 -5.51 1.54 16.77
CA ALA A 94 -6.78 0.83 16.96
C ALA A 94 -7.98 1.58 16.39
N SER A 95 -8.00 2.93 16.47
CA SER A 95 -9.08 3.76 15.93
C SER A 95 -9.15 3.81 14.41
N ASP A 96 -8.09 3.42 13.71
CA ASP A 96 -8.04 3.46 12.24
C ASP A 96 -8.57 2.16 11.61
N LEU A 97 -8.49 1.05 12.34
CA LEU A 97 -8.82 -0.28 11.84
C LEU A 97 -10.25 -0.40 11.28
N PRO A 98 -11.30 0.19 11.89
CA PRO A 98 -12.65 0.10 11.34
C PRO A 98 -12.77 0.66 9.92
N CYS A 99 -12.20 1.84 9.66
CA CYS A 99 -12.23 2.44 8.33
C CYS A 99 -11.41 1.61 7.33
N ILE A 100 -10.22 1.15 7.73
CA ILE A 100 -9.36 0.33 6.86
C ILE A 100 -10.09 -0.96 6.45
N ARG A 101 -10.73 -1.63 7.43
CA ARG A 101 -11.52 -2.84 7.21
C ARG A 101 -12.65 -2.58 6.22
N GLU A 102 -13.47 -1.54 6.43
CA GLU A 102 -14.58 -1.21 5.54
C GLU A 102 -14.12 -1.01 4.09
N THR A 103 -13.01 -0.28 3.90
CA THR A 103 -12.44 -0.08 2.56
C THR A 103 -11.92 -1.39 1.94
N LEU A 104 -11.33 -2.29 2.74
CA LEU A 104 -10.87 -3.60 2.27
C LEU A 104 -12.02 -4.57 2.00
N GLU A 105 -13.14 -4.49 2.71
CA GLU A 105 -14.32 -5.29 2.41
C GLU A 105 -14.91 -4.95 1.04
N LEU A 106 -14.82 -3.69 0.63
CA LEU A 106 -15.32 -3.22 -0.66
C LEU A 106 -14.33 -3.42 -1.82
N ASN A 107 -13.02 -3.35 -1.53
CA ASN A 107 -11.98 -3.26 -2.56
C ASN A 107 -10.89 -4.32 -2.41
N GLY A 108 -11.07 -5.29 -1.51
CA GLY A 108 -10.05 -6.24 -1.05
C GLY A 108 -9.39 -7.00 -2.18
N ASP A 109 -10.17 -7.63 -3.06
CA ASP A 109 -9.66 -8.41 -4.19
C ASP A 109 -8.74 -7.58 -5.08
N MET A 110 -9.15 -6.35 -5.39
CA MET A 110 -8.36 -5.44 -6.21
C MET A 110 -7.07 -5.04 -5.48
N VAL A 111 -7.16 -4.60 -4.22
CA VAL A 111 -5.97 -4.21 -3.43
C VAL A 111 -5.01 -5.40 -3.29
N GLN A 112 -5.52 -6.59 -3.01
CA GLN A 112 -4.75 -7.83 -2.90
C GLN A 112 -4.00 -8.12 -4.20
N SER A 113 -4.70 -8.05 -5.34
CA SER A 113 -4.11 -8.31 -6.65
C SER A 113 -2.94 -7.38 -6.96
N PHE A 114 -3.06 -6.09 -6.63
CA PHE A 114 -2.00 -5.11 -6.84
C PHE A 114 -0.85 -5.25 -5.86
N ILE A 115 -1.10 -5.61 -4.60
CA ILE A 115 -0.03 -5.89 -3.64
C ILE A 115 0.74 -7.15 -4.07
N LEU A 116 0.07 -8.19 -4.55
CA LEU A 116 0.72 -9.39 -5.09
C LEU A 116 1.58 -9.07 -6.32
N GLN A 117 1.09 -8.24 -7.24
CA GLN A 117 1.90 -7.75 -8.37
C GLN A 117 3.09 -6.90 -7.90
N PHE A 118 2.90 -6.06 -6.87
CA PHE A 118 3.97 -5.29 -6.25
C PHE A 118 5.04 -6.20 -5.64
N LEU A 119 4.66 -7.28 -4.95
CA LEU A 119 5.61 -8.23 -4.38
C LEU A 119 6.40 -8.98 -5.46
N LYS A 120 5.77 -9.29 -6.60
CA LYS A 120 6.35 -10.06 -7.71
C LYS A 120 7.15 -9.21 -8.71
N SER A 121 6.88 -7.92 -8.83
CA SER A 121 7.56 -7.08 -9.81
C SER A 121 9.05 -6.96 -9.48
N GLY A 122 9.90 -7.26 -10.47
CA GLY A 122 11.34 -7.02 -10.38
C GLY A 122 11.64 -5.52 -10.25
N ALA A 123 12.89 -5.18 -9.94
CA ALA A 123 13.37 -3.81 -9.95
C ALA A 123 13.49 -3.29 -11.40
N GLU A 124 12.37 -3.15 -12.09
CA GLU A 124 12.31 -2.55 -13.42
C GLU A 124 11.94 -1.07 -13.30
N GLY A 125 12.95 -0.20 -13.38
CA GLY A 125 12.73 1.23 -13.57
C GLY A 125 13.83 2.10 -12.96
N GLU A 126 14.54 2.83 -13.84
CA GLU A 126 15.54 3.87 -13.55
C GLU A 126 14.97 5.10 -12.81
N ASP A 127 14.41 4.93 -11.61
CA ASP A 127 14.22 6.03 -10.66
C ASP A 127 15.02 5.70 -9.38
N PRO A 128 15.98 6.56 -8.95
CA PRO A 128 16.87 6.30 -7.79
C PRO A 128 16.16 6.16 -6.42
N GLY A 129 14.83 6.03 -6.40
CA GLY A 129 13.99 5.98 -5.21
C GLY A 129 13.20 4.69 -5.00
N ALA A 130 13.34 3.66 -5.84
CA ALA A 130 12.65 2.36 -5.64
C ALA A 130 13.64 1.18 -5.56
N PRO A 131 14.29 0.94 -4.40
CA PRO A 131 15.36 -0.05 -4.29
C PRO A 131 14.89 -1.36 -3.64
N HIS A 132 13.60 -1.61 -3.46
CA HIS A 132 13.18 -2.79 -2.72
C HIS A 132 13.21 -4.04 -3.58
N SER A 133 14.17 -4.92 -3.29
CA SER A 133 14.16 -6.31 -3.75
C SER A 133 12.82 -6.98 -3.40
N SER A 134 12.42 -8.01 -4.15
CA SER A 134 11.19 -8.77 -3.85
C SER A 134 11.14 -9.23 -2.39
N HIS A 135 12.30 -9.59 -1.82
CA HIS A 135 12.46 -9.91 -0.40
C HIS A 135 12.13 -8.72 0.53
N GLU A 136 12.69 -7.54 0.27
CA GLU A 136 12.40 -6.32 1.07
C GLU A 136 10.92 -5.91 0.99
N ARG A 137 10.29 -6.09 -0.17
CA ARG A 137 8.84 -5.84 -0.32
C ARG A 137 8.03 -6.81 0.53
N GLY A 138 8.40 -8.08 0.57
CA GLY A 138 7.82 -9.06 1.49
C GLY A 138 8.01 -8.67 2.96
N GLN A 139 9.17 -8.13 3.32
CA GLN A 139 9.43 -7.62 4.68
C GLN A 139 8.53 -6.42 5.05
N LEU A 140 8.18 -5.55 4.10
CA LEU A 140 7.23 -4.45 4.36
C LEU A 140 5.86 -5.00 4.79
N VAL A 141 5.33 -5.98 4.06
CA VAL A 141 4.04 -6.62 4.38
C VAL A 141 4.11 -7.36 5.72
N ARG A 142 5.21 -8.08 6.00
CA ARG A 142 5.42 -8.73 7.31
C ARG A 142 5.45 -7.73 8.46
N ARG A 143 6.17 -6.61 8.32
CA ARG A 143 6.19 -5.55 9.34
C ARG A 143 4.81 -4.95 9.58
N ALA A 144 4.03 -4.75 8.52
CA ALA A 144 2.64 -4.30 8.65
C ALA A 144 1.78 -5.33 9.40
N LEU A 145 1.93 -6.63 9.11
CA LEU A 145 1.23 -7.70 9.81
C LEU A 145 1.62 -7.77 11.30
N GLU A 146 2.93 -7.76 11.60
CA GLU A 146 3.45 -7.73 12.96
C GLU A 146 2.90 -6.52 13.73
N HIS A 147 2.93 -5.34 13.12
CA HIS A 147 2.38 -4.13 13.72
C HIS A 147 0.89 -4.28 14.03
N VAL A 148 0.06 -4.64 13.03
CA VAL A 148 -1.39 -4.81 13.22
C VAL A 148 -1.71 -5.86 14.28
N SER A 149 -0.94 -6.95 14.33
CA SER A 149 -1.10 -7.99 15.36
C SER A 149 -0.85 -7.48 16.78
N SER A 150 0.07 -6.51 16.93
CA SER A 150 0.45 -5.91 18.22
C SER A 150 -0.54 -4.89 18.76
N ILE A 151 -1.46 -4.40 17.91
CA ILE A 151 -2.46 -3.40 18.30
C ILE A 151 -3.40 -4.02 19.35
N GLN A 152 -3.46 -3.37 20.51
CA GLN A 152 -4.39 -3.71 21.58
C GLN A 152 -5.81 -3.28 21.18
N ALA A 153 -6.53 -4.24 20.59
CA ALA A 153 -7.91 -4.10 20.22
C ALA A 153 -8.84 -4.59 21.34
N LEU A 154 -10.05 -4.02 21.40
CA LEU A 154 -11.10 -4.50 22.31
C LEU A 154 -11.43 -5.97 22.02
N THR A 155 -11.83 -6.70 23.06
CA THR A 155 -12.28 -8.09 22.93
C THR A 155 -13.44 -8.19 21.94
N GLY A 156 -13.22 -8.92 20.84
CA GLY A 156 -14.20 -9.06 19.75
C GLY A 156 -13.93 -8.21 18.50
N ASP A 157 -12.81 -7.48 18.43
CA ASP A 157 -12.45 -6.69 17.26
C ASP A 157 -12.34 -7.57 16.00
N THR A 158 -13.31 -7.38 15.10
CA THR A 158 -13.38 -8.03 13.79
C THR A 158 -12.51 -7.33 12.76
N ALA A 159 -12.25 -6.03 12.91
CA ALA A 159 -11.43 -5.25 11.99
C ALA A 159 -9.97 -5.66 12.05
N ARG A 160 -9.39 -5.76 13.25
CA ARG A 160 -8.01 -6.24 13.41
C ARG A 160 -7.83 -7.63 12.78
N ARG A 161 -8.74 -8.56 13.08
CA ARG A 161 -8.67 -9.94 12.55
C ARG A 161 -8.80 -9.98 11.03
N ALA A 162 -9.72 -9.20 10.46
CA ALA A 162 -9.92 -9.14 9.01
C ALA A 162 -8.67 -8.59 8.29
N ILE A 163 -8.05 -7.54 8.83
CA ILE A 163 -6.84 -6.95 8.24
C ILE A 163 -5.64 -7.91 8.37
N MET A 164 -5.51 -8.62 9.51
CA MET A 164 -4.50 -9.65 9.67
C MET A 164 -4.68 -10.77 8.64
N GLY A 165 -5.89 -11.32 8.52
CA GLY A 165 -6.20 -12.37 7.53
C GLY A 165 -5.87 -11.92 6.11
N PHE A 166 -6.24 -10.68 5.74
CA PHE A 166 -5.89 -10.10 4.44
C PHE A 166 -4.37 -10.09 4.16
N LEU A 167 -3.56 -9.69 5.15
CA LEU A 167 -2.10 -9.67 5.01
C LEU A 167 -1.48 -11.07 5.02
N GLU A 168 -2.01 -11.98 5.83
CA GLU A 168 -1.61 -13.39 5.88
C GLU A 168 -1.87 -14.08 4.54
N ASP A 169 -3.05 -13.87 3.96
CA ASP A 169 -3.44 -14.42 2.65
C ASP A 169 -2.50 -13.92 1.55
N ILE A 170 -2.16 -12.61 1.54
CA ILE A 170 -1.19 -12.04 0.60
C ILE A 170 0.16 -12.75 0.71
N LEU A 171 0.67 -12.93 1.92
CA LEU A 171 1.96 -13.57 2.16
C LEU A 171 1.93 -15.04 1.75
N ALA A 172 0.87 -15.77 2.10
CA ALA A 172 0.69 -17.17 1.72
C ALA A 172 0.72 -17.35 0.20
N ILE A 173 -0.11 -16.60 -0.53
CA ILE A 173 -0.16 -16.64 -2.00
C ILE A 173 1.20 -16.28 -2.62
N TYR A 174 1.89 -15.28 -2.06
CA TYR A 174 3.21 -14.88 -2.54
C TYR A 174 4.26 -15.98 -2.35
N PHE A 175 4.33 -16.62 -1.18
CA PHE A 175 5.30 -17.70 -0.92
C PHE A 175 5.00 -18.97 -1.72
N ASP A 176 3.73 -19.35 -1.86
CA ASP A 176 3.34 -20.52 -2.67
C ASP A 176 3.75 -20.34 -4.14
N SER A 177 3.60 -19.11 -4.66
CA SER A 177 4.03 -18.80 -6.03
C SER A 177 5.56 -18.69 -6.20
N SER A 178 6.29 -18.36 -5.13
CA SER A 178 7.76 -18.21 -5.15
C SER A 178 8.49 -19.54 -4.89
N GLY A 179 7.85 -20.49 -4.20
CA GLY A 179 8.37 -21.84 -3.93
C GLY A 179 8.41 -22.77 -5.15
N SER A 180 7.77 -22.41 -6.26
CA SER A 180 7.74 -23.21 -7.49
C SER A 180 8.98 -23.08 -8.40
N GLN A 181 10.05 -22.37 -7.99
CA GLN A 181 11.29 -22.23 -8.78
C GLN A 181 12.44 -23.17 -8.37
N VAL A 182 12.24 -24.14 -7.48
CA VAL A 182 13.26 -25.15 -7.17
C VAL A 182 12.82 -26.52 -7.67
N ALA A 183 13.12 -26.80 -8.94
CA ALA A 183 13.11 -28.17 -9.46
C ALA A 183 14.32 -28.41 -10.39
N ILE A 184 15.38 -28.97 -9.77
CA ILE A 184 16.31 -30.02 -10.24
C ILE A 184 17.04 -29.82 -11.59
N PRO A 185 18.40 -29.75 -11.58
CA PRO A 185 19.20 -30.32 -12.65
C PRO A 185 19.57 -31.78 -12.32
N GLU A 186 19.33 -32.62 -13.32
CA GLU A 186 19.49 -34.06 -13.39
C GLU A 186 20.90 -34.54 -12.98
N LEU A 187 20.96 -35.63 -12.23
CA LEU A 187 22.15 -36.47 -12.14
C LEU A 187 21.99 -37.62 -13.15
N THR A 188 22.70 -37.49 -14.26
CA THR A 188 23.16 -38.61 -15.10
C THR A 188 24.16 -39.48 -14.35
#